data_AF-H6QCE9-F1
#
_entry.id   AF-H6QCE9-F1
#
_cell.length_a   1.000
_cell.length_b   1.000
_cell.length_c   1.000
_cell.angle_alpha   90.00
_cell.angle_beta   90.00
_cell.angle_gamma   90.00
#
_symmetry.space_group_name_H-M   'P 1'
#
loop_
_entity.id
_entity.type
_entity.pdbx_description
1 polymer ?
#
loop_
_entity_poly.entity_id
_entity_poly.type
_entity_poly.pdbx_seq_one_letter_code
_entity_poly.pdbx_strand_id
1 'polypeptide(L)'
;MAGGVGGRVVVGRHVYGNLYGCDARVLGDEAALITIVKEAVRVANAMLLSIGSYRFGPNGGLTVFAVVAESHISIHTWPEHGFATVDVYTCGDHTDPKAAFDFIVEKLSPKKIEVFYGDRSMYSE
;
A
#
# COMPACT_ATOMS: atom_id res chain seq x y z
N MET A 1 -6.10 -37.13 -13.41
CA MET A 1 -5.89 -37.26 -11.96
C MET A 1 -5.58 -35.88 -11.42
N ALA A 2 -6.54 -35.24 -10.75
CA ALA A 2 -6.41 -33.88 -10.22
C ALA A 2 -5.45 -33.89 -9.01
N GLY A 3 -4.32 -33.19 -9.12
CA GLY A 3 -3.41 -32.96 -7.99
C GLY A 3 -4.09 -32.04 -6.97
N GLY A 4 -4.05 -32.44 -5.70
CA GLY A 4 -4.82 -31.85 -4.61
C GLY A 4 -4.58 -30.36 -4.43
N VAL A 5 -5.68 -29.62 -4.26
CA VAL A 5 -5.64 -28.22 -3.81
C VAL A 5 -5.66 -28.28 -2.28
N GLY A 6 -4.48 -28.22 -1.67
CA GLY A 6 -4.36 -27.99 -0.23
C GLY A 6 -5.06 -26.67 0.15
N GLY A 7 -5.80 -26.67 1.25
CA GLY A 7 -6.53 -25.49 1.71
C GLY A 7 -5.57 -24.34 2.07
N ARG A 8 -5.97 -23.09 1.83
CA ARG A 8 -5.23 -21.92 2.32
C ARG A 8 -5.32 -21.88 3.84
N VAL A 9 -4.18 -21.98 4.52
CA VAL A 9 -4.08 -21.87 5.99
C VAL A 9 -3.93 -20.41 6.40
N VAL A 10 -3.13 -19.66 5.65
CA VAL A 10 -2.98 -18.20 5.78
C VAL A 10 -3.26 -17.56 4.44
N VAL A 11 -4.10 -16.52 4.43
CA VAL A 11 -4.37 -15.74 3.22
C VAL A 11 -3.61 -14.44 3.30
N GLY A 12 -2.65 -14.24 2.41
CA GLY A 12 -1.87 -13.01 2.34
C GLY A 12 -1.70 -12.57 0.90
N ARG A 13 -2.02 -11.31 0.60
CA ARG A 13 -1.90 -10.74 -0.75
C ARG A 13 -1.19 -9.40 -0.67
N HIS A 14 -0.14 -9.24 -1.46
CA HIS A 14 0.65 -8.02 -1.50
C HIS A 14 0.58 -7.38 -2.89
N VAL A 15 0.10 -6.14 -2.97
CA VAL A 15 0.18 -5.30 -4.18
C VAL A 15 1.12 -4.15 -3.87
N TYR A 16 2.17 -3.99 -4.67
CA TYR A 16 3.14 -2.93 -4.47
C TYR A 16 3.61 -2.36 -5.80
N GLY A 17 4.18 -1.16 -5.79
CA GLY A 17 4.51 -0.51 -7.04
C GLY A 17 5.27 0.80 -6.93
N ASN A 18 5.73 1.23 -8.10
CA ASN A 18 6.49 2.44 -8.33
C ASN A 18 5.62 3.44 -9.10
N LEU A 19 5.46 4.64 -8.55
CA LEU A 19 4.63 5.71 -9.10
C LEU A 19 5.51 6.87 -9.52
N TYR A 20 5.49 7.18 -10.81
CA TYR A 20 6.37 8.20 -11.42
C TYR A 20 5.56 9.40 -11.91
N GLY A 21 6.12 10.59 -11.72
CA GLY A 21 5.52 11.85 -12.18
C GLY A 21 4.31 12.30 -11.36
N CYS A 22 4.27 11.97 -10.07
CA CYS A 22 3.26 12.44 -9.13
C CYS A 22 3.41 13.94 -8.84
N ASP A 23 2.34 14.59 -8.35
CA ASP A 23 2.41 15.99 -7.90
C ASP A 23 3.24 16.12 -6.63
N ALA A 24 4.38 16.81 -6.72
CA ALA A 24 5.30 17.04 -5.60
C ALA A 24 4.63 17.70 -4.39
N ARG A 25 3.56 18.51 -4.60
CA ARG A 25 2.81 19.13 -3.50
C ARG A 25 2.10 18.09 -2.65
N VAL A 26 1.51 17.08 -3.29
CA VAL A 26 0.84 15.97 -2.58
C VAL A 26 1.88 15.08 -1.90
N LEU A 27 3.00 14.79 -2.58
CA LEU A 27 4.08 13.97 -2.03
C LEU A 27 4.74 14.59 -0.78
N GLY A 28 4.75 15.92 -0.66
CA GLY A 28 5.31 16.62 0.50
C GLY A 28 4.30 16.89 1.64
N ASP A 29 3.01 16.64 1.41
CA ASP A 29 1.92 16.92 2.35
C ASP A 29 1.63 15.71 3.23
N GLU A 30 2.13 15.77 4.46
CA GLU A 30 1.99 14.71 5.46
C GLU A 30 0.55 14.47 5.89
N ALA A 31 -0.26 15.53 6.02
CA ALA A 31 -1.66 15.39 6.40
C ALA A 31 -2.47 14.74 5.27
N ALA A 32 -2.18 15.11 4.02
CA ALA A 32 -2.79 14.48 2.85
C ALA A 32 -2.41 13.00 2.76
N LEU A 33 -1.12 12.64 2.87
CA LEU A 33 -0.68 11.25 2.80
C LEU A 33 -1.23 10.40 3.94
N ILE A 34 -1.29 10.91 5.17
CA ILE A 34 -1.93 10.22 6.31
C ILE A 34 -3.41 9.95 6.00
N THR A 35 -4.13 10.93 5.46
CA THR A 35 -5.52 10.77 5.05
C THR A 35 -5.67 9.70 3.97
N ILE A 36 -4.82 9.75 2.94
CA ILE A 36 -4.82 8.77 1.84
C ILE A 36 -4.59 7.36 2.39
N VAL A 37 -3.61 7.15 3.27
CA VAL A 37 -3.35 5.83 3.86
C VAL A 37 -4.52 5.34 4.72
N LYS A 38 -5.16 6.21 5.53
CA LYS A 38 -6.35 5.83 6.32
C LYS A 38 -7.51 5.38 5.43
N GLU A 39 -7.78 6.13 4.36
CA GLU A 39 -8.84 5.78 3.43
C GLU A 39 -8.49 4.51 2.64
N ALA A 40 -7.22 4.31 2.26
CA ALA A 40 -6.77 3.07 1.64
C ALA A 40 -7.03 1.85 2.55
N VAL A 41 -6.81 1.96 3.86
CA VAL A 41 -7.16 0.89 4.82
C VAL A 41 -8.66 0.59 4.81
N ARG A 42 -9.52 1.61 4.75
CA ARG A 42 -10.98 1.44 4.63
C ARG A 42 -11.37 0.78 3.31
N VAL A 43 -10.78 1.22 2.19
CA VAL A 43 -11.02 0.66 0.84
C VAL A 43 -10.58 -0.80 0.77
N ALA A 44 -9.47 -1.15 1.41
CA ALA A 44 -9.01 -2.54 1.52
C ALA A 44 -9.91 -3.43 2.38
N ASN A 45 -10.91 -2.87 3.07
CA ASN A 45 -11.67 -3.56 4.11
C ASN A 45 -10.76 -4.19 5.19
N ALA A 46 -9.67 -3.50 5.54
CA ALA A 46 -8.69 -3.95 6.52
C ALA A 46 -8.91 -3.27 7.89
N MET A 47 -8.49 -3.93 8.97
CA MET A 47 -8.56 -3.37 10.32
C MET A 47 -7.31 -2.54 10.62
N LEU A 48 -7.48 -1.22 10.81
CA LEU A 48 -6.42 -0.32 11.24
C LEU A 48 -6.04 -0.56 12.71
N LEU A 49 -4.76 -0.80 12.99
CA LEU A 49 -4.22 -0.91 14.35
C LEU A 49 -3.48 0.36 14.77
N SER A 50 -2.64 0.90 13.89
CA SER A 50 -1.91 2.15 14.12
C SER A 50 -1.53 2.83 12.81
N ILE A 51 -1.22 4.12 12.88
CA ILE A 51 -0.73 4.90 11.75
C ILE A 51 0.38 5.82 12.22
N GLY A 52 1.39 6.01 11.37
CA GLY A 52 2.52 6.88 11.64
C GLY A 52 3.11 7.48 10.38
N SER A 53 3.92 8.50 10.58
CA SER A 53 4.67 9.18 9.53
C SER A 53 6.06 9.56 10.03
N TYR A 54 6.98 9.72 9.08
CA TYR A 54 8.31 10.26 9.32
C TYR A 54 8.72 11.15 8.15
N ARG A 55 9.18 12.37 8.45
CA ARG A 55 9.65 13.33 7.46
C ARG A 55 11.18 13.39 7.44
N PHE A 56 11.77 13.31 6.26
CA PHE A 56 13.21 13.38 6.06
C PHE A 56 13.68 14.83 5.90
N GLY A 57 13.74 15.57 7.01
CA GLY A 57 14.15 16.98 7.02
C GLY A 57 13.06 17.96 6.55
N PRO A 58 13.29 19.28 6.63
CA PRO A 58 12.21 20.27 6.46
C PRO A 58 11.49 20.22 5.10
N ASN A 59 12.24 19.91 4.03
CA ASN A 59 11.75 19.90 2.66
C ASN A 59 11.84 18.51 1.99
N GLY A 60 12.20 17.47 2.74
CA GLY A 60 12.34 16.14 2.18
C GLY A 60 11.04 15.36 2.16
N GLY A 61 11.14 14.16 1.59
CA GLY A 61 10.04 13.23 1.48
C GLY A 61 9.53 12.69 2.82
N LEU A 62 8.48 11.89 2.71
CA LEU A 62 7.74 11.29 3.80
C LEU A 62 7.69 9.77 3.62
N THR A 63 7.84 9.07 4.74
CA THR A 63 7.33 7.71 4.92
C THR A 63 6.03 7.82 5.70
N VAL A 64 4.92 7.30 5.18
CA VAL A 64 3.64 7.17 5.90
C VAL A 64 3.24 5.71 5.86
N PHE A 65 2.83 5.16 7.00
CA PHE A 65 2.48 3.75 7.10
C PHE A 65 1.32 3.52 8.07
N ALA A 66 0.50 2.53 7.76
CA ALA A 66 -0.50 1.96 8.64
C ALA A 66 -0.14 0.51 8.96
N VAL A 67 -0.14 0.17 10.25
CA VAL A 67 -0.19 -1.22 10.69
C VAL A 67 -1.66 -1.64 10.63
N VAL A 68 -1.93 -2.67 9.85
CA VAL A 68 -3.25 -3.33 9.79
C VAL A 68 -3.12 -4.74 10.37
N ALA A 69 -4.24 -5.41 10.65
CA ALA A 69 -4.21 -6.77 11.18
C ALA A 69 -3.27 -7.68 10.34
N GLU A 70 -2.18 -8.11 10.98
CA GLU A 70 -1.18 -9.07 10.46
C GLU A 70 -0.39 -8.61 9.21
N SER A 71 -0.44 -7.32 8.85
CA SER A 71 0.13 -6.80 7.60
C SER A 71 0.32 -5.26 7.62
N HIS A 72 0.40 -4.57 6.48
CA HIS A 72 0.68 -3.12 6.44
C HIS A 72 0.30 -2.43 5.12
N ILE A 73 0.09 -1.12 5.18
CA ILE A 73 0.05 -0.22 4.02
C ILE A 73 1.12 0.85 4.21
N SER A 74 1.95 1.14 3.21
CA SER A 74 2.94 2.21 3.28
C SER A 74 3.10 2.99 1.98
N ILE A 75 3.46 4.26 2.11
CA ILE A 75 3.85 5.16 1.03
C ILE A 75 5.20 5.79 1.41
N HIS A 76 6.19 5.69 0.51
CA HIS A 76 7.47 6.38 0.61
C HIS A 76 7.59 7.35 -0.55
N THR A 77 8.01 8.58 -0.29
CA THR A 77 7.96 9.66 -1.29
C THR A 77 9.31 10.36 -1.46
N TRP A 78 9.54 10.82 -2.69
CA TRP A 78 10.63 11.70 -3.11
C TRP A 78 10.04 12.84 -3.94
N PRO A 79 9.50 13.90 -3.30
CA PRO A 79 8.85 15.02 -3.98
C PRO A 79 9.71 15.66 -5.07
N GLU A 80 11.02 15.77 -4.84
CA GLU A 80 12.02 16.32 -5.76
C GLU A 80 12.15 15.52 -7.07
N HIS A 81 11.69 14.27 -7.07
CA HIS A 81 11.69 13.38 -8.23
C HIS A 81 10.27 13.09 -8.75
N GLY A 82 9.23 13.63 -8.11
CA GLY A 82 7.85 13.27 -8.39
C GLY A 82 7.62 11.76 -8.28
N PHE A 83 8.30 11.10 -7.33
CA PHE A 83 8.36 9.65 -7.23
C PHE A 83 7.81 9.16 -5.89
N ALA A 84 7.06 8.07 -5.91
CA ALA A 84 6.65 7.37 -4.71
C ALA A 84 6.67 5.86 -4.91
N THR A 85 6.98 5.12 -3.85
CA THR A 85 6.72 3.68 -3.78
C THR A 85 5.59 3.41 -2.82
N VAL A 86 4.77 2.42 -3.15
CA VAL A 86 3.56 2.08 -2.39
C VAL A 86 3.54 0.57 -2.18
N ASP A 87 3.25 0.16 -0.95
CA ASP A 87 3.08 -1.24 -0.55
C ASP A 87 1.70 -1.38 0.12
N VAL A 88 0.89 -2.31 -0.37
CA VAL A 88 -0.42 -2.65 0.19
C VAL A 88 -0.45 -4.15 0.42
N TYR A 89 -0.04 -4.54 1.62
CA TYR A 89 -0.06 -5.92 2.07
C TYR A 89 -1.26 -6.11 3.00
N THR A 90 -2.16 -7.03 2.66
CA THR A 90 -3.29 -7.39 3.53
C THR A 90 -3.43 -8.90 3.70
N CYS A 91 -4.00 -9.28 4.84
CA CYS A 91 -4.32 -10.66 5.18
C CYS A 91 -5.84 -10.92 5.16
N GLY A 92 -6.24 -12.17 4.96
CA GLY A 92 -7.64 -12.61 4.92
C GLY A 92 -8.32 -12.46 3.54
N ASP A 93 -9.28 -13.35 3.25
CA ASP A 93 -10.02 -13.33 1.97
C ASP A 93 -10.96 -12.10 1.83
N HIS A 94 -11.39 -11.52 2.95
CA HIS A 94 -12.30 -10.37 2.99
C HIS A 94 -11.65 -9.04 2.62
N THR A 95 -10.31 -8.98 2.53
CA THR A 95 -9.59 -7.75 2.18
C THR A 95 -9.39 -7.59 0.68
N ASP A 96 -9.12 -6.37 0.23
CA ASP A 96 -8.80 -6.08 -1.18
C ASP A 96 -7.59 -5.13 -1.28
N PRO A 97 -6.36 -5.67 -1.34
CA PRO A 97 -5.17 -4.85 -1.44
C PRO A 97 -5.06 -4.15 -2.81
N LYS A 98 -5.68 -4.69 -3.86
CA LYS A 98 -5.65 -4.07 -5.18
C LYS A 98 -6.53 -2.84 -5.23
N ALA A 99 -7.73 -2.88 -4.64
CA ALA A 99 -8.60 -1.71 -4.54
C ALA A 99 -7.93 -0.56 -3.77
N ALA A 100 -7.24 -0.88 -2.66
CA ALA A 100 -6.52 0.12 -1.90
C ALA A 100 -5.29 0.68 -2.64
N PHE A 101 -4.54 -0.15 -3.36
CA PHE A 101 -3.45 0.32 -4.21
C PHE A 101 -3.97 1.26 -5.31
N ASP A 102 -5.05 0.88 -6.00
CA ASP A 102 -5.66 1.70 -7.06
C ASP A 102 -6.18 3.04 -6.51
N PHE A 103 -6.76 3.03 -5.32
CA PHE A 103 -7.16 4.25 -4.64
C PHE A 103 -5.97 5.19 -4.39
N ILE A 104 -4.84 4.66 -3.89
CA ILE A 104 -3.63 5.47 -3.67
C ILE A 104 -3.12 6.02 -5.01
N VAL A 105 -3.09 5.19 -6.06
CA VAL A 105 -2.70 5.61 -7.42
C VAL A 105 -3.58 6.77 -7.90
N GLU A 106 -4.89 6.71 -7.72
CA GLU A 106 -5.81 7.79 -8.09
C GLU A 106 -5.44 9.09 -7.34
N LYS A 107 -5.22 9.02 -6.03
CA LYS A 107 -4.91 10.20 -5.21
C LYS A 107 -3.55 10.81 -5.48
N LEU A 108 -2.57 10.00 -5.88
CA LEU A 108 -1.23 10.47 -6.25
C LEU A 108 -1.10 10.86 -7.72
N SER A 109 -2.06 10.46 -8.56
CA SER A 109 -2.17 10.82 -9.99
C SER A 109 -0.83 10.75 -10.75
N PRO A 110 -0.11 9.61 -10.72
CA PRO A 110 1.16 9.46 -11.42
C PRO A 110 0.96 9.46 -12.93
N LYS A 111 2.03 9.81 -13.66
CA LYS A 111 2.08 9.70 -15.13
C LYS A 111 2.42 8.30 -15.61
N LYS A 112 3.15 7.52 -14.80
CA LYS A 112 3.51 6.13 -15.07
C LYS A 112 3.43 5.32 -13.78
N ILE A 113 2.92 4.10 -13.91
CA ILE A 113 2.76 3.14 -12.81
C ILE A 113 3.48 1.85 -13.20
N GLU A 114 4.26 1.30 -12.29
CA GLU A 114 4.68 -0.10 -12.33
C GLU A 114 4.07 -0.80 -11.13
N VAL A 115 3.37 -1.91 -11.37
CA VAL A 115 2.64 -2.65 -10.34
C VAL A 115 3.10 -4.10 -10.32
N PHE A 116 3.27 -4.63 -9.11
CA PHE A 116 3.72 -5.97 -8.83
C PHE A 116 2.79 -6.63 -7.83
N TYR A 117 2.77 -7.96 -7.87
CA TYR A 117 1.91 -8.79 -7.03
C TYR A 117 2.76 -9.85 -6.34
N GLY A 118 2.49 -10.07 -5.06
CA GLY A 118 3.06 -11.15 -4.27
C GLY A 118 1.96 -11.97 -3.63
N ASP A 119 1.96 -13.28 -3.88
CA ASP A 119 1.23 -14.23 -3.04
C ASP A 119 2.03 -14.44 -1.75
N ARG A 120 1.39 -14.19 -0.62
CA ARG A 120 1.96 -14.35 0.72
C ARG A 120 1.18 -15.40 1.52
N SER A 121 0.34 -16.19 0.85
CA SER A 121 -0.39 -17.28 1.46
C SER A 121 0.50 -18.45 1.89
N MET A 122 0.10 -19.09 2.97
CA MET A 122 0.55 -20.44 3.33
C MET A 122 -0.51 -21.44 2.84
N TYR A 123 -0.08 -22.41 2.04
CA TYR A 123 -0.91 -23.52 1.58
C TYR A 123 -0.56 -24.75 2.41
N SER A 124 -1.58 -25.53 2.82
CA SER A 124 -1.33 -26.86 3.37
C SER A 124 -0.79 -27.78 2.27
N GLU A 125 0.04 -28.75 2.66
CA GLU A 125 0.43 -29.87 1.79
C GLU A 125 -0.77 -30.78 1.46
#